data_AF-A0A261AGW6-F1
#
_entry.id   AF-A0A261AGW6-F1
#
_cell.length_a   1.000
_cell.length_b   1.000
_cell.length_c   1.000
_cell.angle_alpha   90.00
_cell.angle_beta   90.00
_cell.angle_gamma   90.00
#
_symmetry.space_group_name_H-M   'P 1'
#
loop_
_entity.id
_entity.type
_entity.pdbx_description
1 polymer ?
#
loop_
_entity_poly.entity_id
_entity_poly.type
_entity_poly.pdbx_seq_one_letter_code
_entity_poly.pdbx_strand_id
1 'polypeptide(L)'
;MLVLCSLLILIARTIPWILNPSVILTKERVQKEVPTVKPIGLIVSESNEKDEQESRITTEGSSTLKTIIVVTPTYKRLTRVADFTRLANTLSHLSNLYWIVIEDGPETVPVVQKMLERTNLNFTYMAHPSPPNYPNRGWYQRTMALKYIRENYTNFMRSQNGVVYFGDDDNSYDLRLFEEYIRKVNKIGMWGVGMLFRHVAGSLVESPRVSNQKVVGFDAEWSPDRYFAIDMAGFALGLQLILESCAVFRSSCPSGTGALESCLLTDLGLNREDVEPFGFEKENDREVLVWHTKTLIPDIYEFRPSAWNWLFPKPPKTNGYFVEY
;
A
#
# COMPACT_ATOMS: atom_id res chain seq x y z
N MET A 1 -11.31 -57.94 -56.40
CA MET A 1 -10.96 -57.83 -54.97
C MET A 1 -11.46 -56.47 -54.49
N LEU A 2 -12.65 -56.30 -53.88
CA LEU A 2 -12.99 -56.62 -52.47
C LEU A 2 -11.84 -56.15 -51.56
N VAL A 3 -11.94 -55.10 -50.73
CA VAL A 3 -12.88 -54.90 -49.59
C VAL A 3 -12.82 -53.43 -49.06
N LEU A 4 -14.02 -52.85 -48.87
CA LEU A 4 -14.57 -51.88 -47.87
C LEU A 4 -13.81 -50.59 -47.41
N CYS A 5 -14.39 -49.38 -47.50
CA CYS A 5 -15.55 -48.75 -46.79
C CYS A 5 -15.16 -48.27 -45.36
N SER A 6 -15.27 -47.00 -44.93
CA SER A 6 -16.51 -46.23 -44.59
C SER A 6 -16.08 -44.80 -44.15
N LEU A 7 -16.62 -43.67 -44.62
CA LEU A 7 -17.91 -42.98 -44.39
C LEU A 7 -17.94 -41.98 -43.20
N LEU A 8 -18.06 -40.68 -43.51
CA LEU A 8 -18.84 -39.58 -42.85
C LEU A 8 -18.38 -38.23 -43.50
N ILE A 9 -19.11 -37.44 -44.32
CA ILE A 9 -20.49 -36.88 -44.28
C ILE A 9 -20.68 -36.04 -42.99
N LEU A 10 -21.04 -34.75 -42.93
CA LEU A 10 -21.49 -33.69 -43.85
C LEU A 10 -21.36 -32.32 -43.12
N ILE A 11 -20.96 -31.27 -43.85
CA ILE A 11 -21.49 -29.88 -43.93
C ILE A 11 -22.35 -29.35 -42.75
N ALA A 12 -22.02 -28.16 -42.19
CA ALA A 12 -22.83 -26.93 -42.34
C ALA A 12 -22.51 -25.79 -41.32
N ARG A 13 -22.14 -24.64 -41.90
CA ARG A 13 -22.75 -23.31 -41.68
C ARG A 13 -22.40 -22.48 -40.43
N THR A 14 -21.87 -21.29 -40.78
CA THR A 14 -22.20 -19.93 -40.27
C THR A 14 -21.62 -19.48 -38.94
N ILE A 15 -20.53 -18.72 -39.02
CA ILE A 15 -20.12 -17.72 -38.03
C ILE A 15 -20.57 -16.34 -38.56
N PRO A 16 -21.53 -15.66 -37.93
CA PRO A 16 -21.77 -14.25 -38.22
C PRO A 16 -20.82 -13.38 -37.42
N TRP A 17 -20.15 -12.50 -38.15
CA TRP A 17 -19.53 -11.29 -37.62
C TRP A 17 -20.54 -10.44 -36.86
N ILE A 18 -20.19 -10.02 -35.63
CA ILE A 18 -20.59 -8.72 -35.10
C ILE A 18 -19.35 -8.06 -34.50
N LEU A 19 -18.84 -7.08 -35.25
CA LEU A 19 -17.96 -6.02 -34.77
C LEU A 19 -18.73 -5.26 -33.68
N ASN A 20 -18.17 -5.14 -32.47
CA ASN A 20 -18.64 -4.17 -31.50
C ASN A 20 -17.57 -3.07 -31.40
N PRO A 21 -17.87 -1.82 -31.77
CA PRO A 21 -16.89 -0.75 -31.75
C PRO A 21 -16.58 -0.35 -30.32
N SER A 22 -15.34 0.10 -30.13
CA SER A 22 -14.78 0.67 -28.92
C SER A 22 -15.76 1.66 -28.26
N VAL A 23 -16.21 1.36 -27.04
CA VAL A 23 -16.86 2.35 -26.18
C VAL A 23 -15.76 3.29 -25.70
N ILE A 24 -15.60 4.41 -26.39
CA ILE A 24 -14.79 5.54 -25.89
C ILE A 24 -15.70 6.32 -24.94
N LEU A 25 -15.54 6.10 -23.62
CA LEU A 25 -16.13 6.98 -22.62
C LEU A 25 -15.31 8.28 -22.61
N THR A 26 -15.79 9.31 -23.31
CA THR A 26 -15.31 10.68 -23.10
C THR A 26 -16.08 11.29 -21.94
N LYS A 27 -15.35 11.75 -20.92
CA LYS A 27 -15.91 12.51 -19.81
C LYS A 27 -16.21 13.92 -20.33
N GLU A 28 -17.48 14.26 -20.54
CA GLU A 28 -17.87 15.62 -20.85
C GLU A 28 -17.40 16.56 -19.72
N ARG A 29 -16.54 17.51 -20.10
CA ARG A 29 -16.02 18.55 -19.22
C ARG A 29 -17.10 19.64 -19.13
N VAL A 30 -17.91 19.61 -18.07
CA VAL A 30 -18.78 20.74 -17.72
C VAL A 30 -17.88 21.95 -17.43
N GLN A 31 -17.88 22.93 -18.33
CA GLN A 31 -17.29 24.25 -18.07
C GLN A 31 -18.15 24.96 -17.02
N LYS A 32 -17.66 25.05 -15.78
CA LYS A 32 -18.16 26.03 -14.82
C LYS A 32 -17.65 27.41 -15.23
N GLU A 33 -18.56 28.32 -15.56
CA GLU A 33 -18.25 29.74 -15.71
C GLU A 33 -17.67 30.29 -14.39
N VAL A 34 -16.55 30.99 -14.50
CA VAL A 34 -15.90 31.70 -13.39
C VAL A 34 -16.65 33.02 -13.20
N PRO A 35 -17.22 33.32 -12.01
CA PRO A 35 -17.84 34.63 -11.80
C PRO A 35 -16.76 35.72 -11.74
N THR A 36 -16.89 36.73 -12.60
CA THR A 36 -16.09 37.95 -12.59
C THR A 36 -16.32 38.72 -11.28
N VAL A 37 -15.24 38.90 -10.50
CA VAL A 37 -15.23 39.74 -9.29
C VAL A 37 -15.35 41.22 -9.71
N LYS A 38 -16.39 41.91 -9.25
CA LYS A 38 -16.47 43.38 -9.32
C LYS A 38 -15.68 44.00 -8.15
N PRO A 39 -14.96 45.11 -8.36
CA PRO A 39 -14.21 45.76 -7.30
C PRO A 39 -15.16 46.37 -6.26
N ILE A 40 -14.85 46.13 -4.99
CA ILE A 40 -15.59 46.63 -3.83
C ILE A 40 -15.27 48.11 -3.63
N GLY A 41 -16.27 48.96 -3.75
CA GLY A 41 -16.23 50.36 -3.34
C GLY A 41 -16.30 50.49 -1.83
N LEU A 42 -15.45 51.36 -1.28
CA LEU A 42 -15.41 51.75 0.12
C LEU A 42 -16.68 52.55 0.46
N ILE A 43 -17.53 52.04 1.34
CA ILE A 43 -18.60 52.82 1.99
C ILE A 43 -18.46 52.63 3.49
N VAL A 44 -18.17 53.74 4.17
CA VAL A 44 -18.26 53.91 5.62
C VAL A 44 -19.66 54.43 5.93
N SER A 45 -20.42 53.74 6.79
CA SER A 45 -21.27 54.37 7.82
C SER A 45 -22.07 53.35 8.63
N GLU A 46 -21.85 53.44 9.95
CA GLU A 46 -22.82 53.43 11.04
C GLU A 46 -23.60 52.16 11.47
N SER A 47 -23.60 52.06 12.80
CA SER A 47 -24.12 51.06 13.71
C SER A 47 -25.63 50.83 13.64
N ASN A 48 -26.06 49.59 13.89
CA ASN A 48 -27.24 49.34 14.72
C ASN A 48 -27.14 47.97 15.43
N GLU A 49 -27.21 48.04 16.75
CA GLU A 49 -27.53 46.93 17.65
C GLU A 49 -28.93 46.41 17.35
N LYS A 50 -29.03 45.11 17.05
CA LYS A 50 -30.13 44.16 17.36
C LYS A 50 -30.07 43.03 16.35
N ASP A 51 -29.43 41.93 16.74
CA ASP A 51 -29.73 40.55 16.33
C ASP A 51 -28.78 39.59 17.06
N GLU A 52 -28.85 39.60 18.40
CA GLU A 52 -28.24 38.55 19.23
C GLU A 52 -29.23 37.38 19.39
N GLN A 53 -29.50 36.60 18.32
CA GLN A 53 -29.98 35.22 18.54
C GLN A 53 -29.94 34.24 17.37
N GLU A 54 -28.96 34.26 16.45
CA GLU A 54 -28.75 33.08 15.59
C GLU A 54 -27.34 32.95 15.01
N SER A 55 -26.34 32.70 15.86
CA SER A 55 -25.10 32.07 15.39
C SER A 55 -24.38 31.38 16.54
N ARG A 56 -24.90 30.23 16.99
CA ARG A 56 -24.02 29.19 17.54
C ARG A 56 -23.20 28.64 16.39
N ILE A 57 -22.17 29.38 15.98
CA ILE A 57 -21.05 28.82 15.26
C ILE A 57 -20.42 27.83 16.23
N THR A 58 -20.72 26.56 16.00
CA THR A 58 -19.89 25.46 16.48
C THR A 58 -18.48 25.76 16.01
N THR A 59 -17.61 26.18 16.93
CA THR A 59 -16.18 26.01 16.78
C THR A 59 -15.92 24.51 16.71
N GLU A 60 -16.12 23.91 15.54
CA GLU A 60 -15.43 22.68 15.18
C GLU A 60 -13.94 23.03 15.27
N GLY A 61 -13.30 22.54 16.33
CA GLY A 61 -11.86 22.65 16.46
C GLY A 61 -11.25 22.12 15.17
N SER A 62 -10.43 22.94 14.51
CA SER A 62 -9.62 22.56 13.35
C SER A 62 -8.91 21.25 13.67
N SER A 63 -9.50 20.12 13.28
CA SER A 63 -8.92 18.81 13.57
C SER A 63 -7.65 18.73 12.73
N THR A 64 -6.50 18.75 13.41
CA THR A 64 -5.21 18.64 12.73
C THR A 64 -5.24 17.32 11.97
N LEU A 65 -5.11 17.40 10.64
CA LEU A 65 -5.14 16.23 9.76
C LEU A 65 -4.19 15.17 10.30
N LYS A 66 -4.65 13.94 10.46
CA LYS A 66 -3.87 12.82 11.01
C LYS A 66 -2.62 12.57 10.18
N THR A 67 -1.42 12.50 10.77
CA THR A 67 -0.21 12.16 9.99
C THR A 67 -0.19 10.67 9.68
N ILE A 68 0.00 10.32 8.41
CA ILE A 68 0.23 8.94 7.98
C ILE A 68 1.74 8.70 7.91
N ILE A 69 2.23 7.73 8.66
CA ILE A 69 3.64 7.31 8.67
C ILE A 69 3.73 6.02 7.87
N VAL A 70 4.22 6.11 6.64
CA VAL A 70 4.42 4.94 5.79
C VAL A 70 5.81 4.37 6.03
N VAL A 71 5.88 3.09 6.36
CA VAL A 71 7.13 2.33 6.52
C VAL A 71 7.34 1.44 5.32
N THR A 72 8.39 1.68 4.55
CA THR A 72 8.72 0.94 3.33
C THR A 72 10.12 0.32 3.44
N PRO A 73 10.23 -0.99 3.67
CA PRO A 73 11.48 -1.69 3.46
C PRO A 73 11.75 -1.79 1.95
N THR A 74 13.01 -1.64 1.55
CA THR A 74 13.44 -1.87 0.16
C THR A 74 14.82 -2.51 0.11
N TYR A 75 15.18 -3.10 -1.03
CA TYR A 75 16.46 -3.75 -1.24
C TYR A 75 16.86 -3.73 -2.71
N LYS A 76 18.16 -3.73 -2.98
CA LYS A 76 18.69 -3.67 -4.34
C LYS A 76 18.20 -4.86 -5.18
N ARG A 77 17.49 -4.55 -6.28
CA ARG A 77 17.04 -5.54 -7.30
C ARG A 77 16.74 -4.84 -8.62
N LEU A 78 16.74 -5.63 -9.71
CA LEU A 78 16.47 -5.14 -11.08
C LEU A 78 15.21 -4.26 -11.20
N THR A 79 14.13 -4.64 -10.51
CA THR A 79 12.83 -3.96 -10.64
C THR A 79 12.64 -2.82 -9.64
N ARG A 80 13.55 -2.64 -8.67
CA ARG A 80 13.35 -1.74 -7.53
C ARG A 80 13.03 -0.33 -7.98
N VAL A 81 13.84 0.22 -8.90
CA VAL A 81 13.66 1.62 -9.32
C VAL A 81 12.28 1.84 -9.93
N ALA A 82 11.77 0.88 -10.70
CA ALA A 82 10.43 0.96 -11.28
C ALA A 82 9.33 0.85 -10.20
N ASP A 83 9.47 -0.13 -9.29
CA ASP A 83 8.56 -0.36 -8.16
C ASP A 83 8.49 0.87 -7.23
N PHE A 84 9.64 1.39 -6.84
CA PHE A 84 9.74 2.57 -6.00
C PHE A 84 9.22 3.84 -6.71
N THR A 85 9.39 3.95 -8.04
CA THR A 85 8.85 5.09 -8.80
C THR A 85 7.33 5.14 -8.73
N ARG A 86 6.64 4.01 -8.94
CA ARG A 86 5.17 3.99 -8.87
C ARG A 86 4.69 4.30 -7.45
N LEU A 87 5.35 3.76 -6.43
CA LEU A 87 5.00 4.05 -5.03
C LEU A 87 5.19 5.53 -4.71
N ALA A 88 6.35 6.10 -5.06
CA ALA A 88 6.66 7.52 -4.87
C ALA A 88 5.61 8.42 -5.55
N ASN A 89 5.24 8.11 -6.79
CA ASN A 89 4.19 8.82 -7.50
C ASN A 89 2.85 8.73 -6.74
N THR A 90 2.43 7.54 -6.29
CA THR A 90 1.19 7.39 -5.51
C THR A 90 1.23 8.20 -4.21
N LEU A 91 2.26 8.03 -3.39
CA LEU A 91 2.34 8.71 -2.09
C LEU A 91 2.46 10.22 -2.21
N SER A 92 3.05 10.75 -3.28
CA SER A 92 3.18 12.20 -3.51
C SER A 92 1.84 12.94 -3.67
N HIS A 93 0.74 12.22 -3.90
CA HIS A 93 -0.61 12.80 -3.95
C HIS A 93 -1.23 13.00 -2.56
N LEU A 94 -0.63 12.44 -1.50
CA LEU A 94 -1.20 12.42 -0.16
C LEU A 94 -0.67 13.58 0.68
N SER A 95 -1.58 14.21 1.42
CA SER A 95 -1.23 15.30 2.34
C SER A 95 -0.91 14.78 3.74
N ASN A 96 -0.05 15.52 4.45
CA ASN A 96 0.43 15.19 5.79
C ASN A 96 0.88 13.72 5.93
N LEU A 97 1.78 13.32 5.05
CA LEU A 97 2.39 12.00 5.04
C LEU A 97 3.87 12.12 5.38
N TYR A 98 4.37 11.18 6.18
CA TYR A 98 5.78 11.01 6.49
C TYR A 98 6.23 9.63 6.00
N TRP A 99 7.26 9.59 5.17
CA TRP A 99 7.74 8.36 4.56
C TRP A 99 9.05 7.89 5.19
N ILE A 100 9.03 6.75 5.87
CA ILE A 100 10.23 6.11 6.41
C ILE A 100 10.63 5.00 5.44
N VAL A 101 11.79 5.17 4.81
CA VAL A 101 12.37 4.18 3.88
C VAL A 101 13.62 3.59 4.49
N ILE A 102 13.70 2.26 4.48
CA ILE A 102 14.81 1.52 5.08
C ILE A 102 15.39 0.56 4.04
N GLU A 103 16.65 0.79 3.69
CA GLU A 103 17.43 -0.11 2.84
C GLU A 103 17.84 -1.37 3.62
N ASP A 104 17.57 -2.54 3.04
CA ASP A 104 18.26 -3.77 3.40
C ASP A 104 19.63 -3.80 2.70
N GLY A 105 20.56 -3.04 3.27
CA GLY A 105 21.91 -2.87 2.77
C GLY A 105 22.80 -2.15 3.79
N PRO A 106 24.13 -2.17 3.60
CA PRO A 106 25.07 -1.54 4.51
C PRO A 106 25.02 0.00 4.47
N GLU A 107 24.51 0.58 3.38
CA GLU A 107 24.47 2.01 3.14
C GLU A 107 23.24 2.40 2.32
N THR A 108 22.92 3.70 2.35
CA THR A 108 21.85 4.28 1.54
C THR A 108 22.27 4.38 0.07
N VAL A 109 21.30 4.30 -0.84
CA VAL A 109 21.56 4.30 -2.28
C VAL A 109 21.21 5.68 -2.89
N PRO A 110 22.17 6.35 -3.57
CA PRO A 110 21.96 7.70 -4.10
C PRO A 110 20.75 7.86 -5.05
N VAL A 111 20.40 6.83 -5.82
CA VAL A 111 19.25 6.90 -6.72
C VAL A 111 17.94 6.95 -5.94
N VAL A 112 17.80 6.18 -4.87
CA VAL A 112 16.60 6.14 -4.02
C VAL A 112 16.45 7.45 -3.24
N GLN A 113 17.56 7.97 -2.69
CA GLN A 113 17.59 9.30 -2.05
C GLN A 113 17.08 10.39 -3.01
N LYS A 114 17.58 10.43 -4.25
CA LYS A 114 17.12 11.40 -5.27
C LYS A 114 15.64 11.23 -5.64
N MET A 115 15.10 10.02 -5.55
CA MET A 115 13.67 9.78 -5.79
C MET A 115 12.82 10.31 -4.66
N LEU A 116 13.24 10.10 -3.40
CA LEU A 116 12.57 10.63 -2.22
C LEU A 116 12.51 12.16 -2.25
N GLU A 117 13.63 12.82 -2.55
CA GLU A 117 13.73 14.28 -2.65
C GLU A 117 12.77 14.88 -3.69
N ARG A 118 12.41 14.14 -4.74
CA ARG A 118 11.48 14.61 -5.79
C ARG A 118 10.01 14.57 -5.38
N THR A 119 9.66 13.82 -4.35
CA THR A 119 8.25 13.66 -3.93
C THR A 119 7.70 14.85 -3.15
N ASN A 120 8.57 15.74 -2.66
CA ASN A 120 8.23 16.79 -1.70
C ASN A 120 7.55 16.29 -0.41
N LEU A 121 7.61 14.98 -0.13
CA LEU A 121 7.14 14.39 1.12
C LEU A 121 8.19 14.60 2.21
N ASN A 122 7.75 14.69 3.46
CA ASN A 122 8.67 14.53 4.59
C ASN A 122 9.13 13.06 4.62
N PHE A 123 10.43 12.82 4.71
CA PHE A 123 10.95 11.47 4.75
C PHE A 123 12.14 11.30 5.67
N THR A 124 12.38 10.05 6.08
CA THR A 124 13.66 9.59 6.62
C THR A 124 14.13 8.40 5.80
N TYR A 125 15.41 8.40 5.47
CA TYR A 125 16.04 7.34 4.71
C TYR A 125 17.24 6.78 5.47
N MET A 126 17.19 5.48 5.76
CA MET A 126 18.19 4.79 6.58
C MET A 126 18.61 3.47 5.92
N ALA A 127 19.75 2.93 6.34
CA ALA A 127 20.24 1.63 5.89
C ALA A 127 20.49 0.71 7.09
N HIS A 128 19.88 -0.47 7.04
CA HIS A 128 19.98 -1.49 8.06
C HIS A 128 20.02 -2.87 7.41
N PRO A 129 21.22 -3.46 7.24
CA PRO A 129 21.35 -4.76 6.63
C PRO A 129 20.74 -5.84 7.53
N SER A 130 19.97 -6.76 6.95
CA SER A 130 19.38 -7.88 7.66
C SER A 130 20.48 -8.75 8.30
N PRO A 131 20.43 -8.99 9.63
CA PRO A 131 21.33 -9.93 10.27
C PRO A 131 21.11 -11.36 9.74
N PRO A 132 22.10 -12.27 9.80
CA PRO A 132 22.00 -13.61 9.21
C PRO A 132 20.82 -14.47 9.70
N ASN A 133 20.32 -14.21 10.90
CA ASN A 133 19.18 -14.92 11.50
C ASN A 133 17.81 -14.32 11.14
N TYR A 134 17.77 -13.20 10.43
CA TYR A 134 16.54 -12.58 9.96
C TYR A 134 16.22 -13.03 8.52
N PRO A 135 14.94 -13.28 8.22
CA PRO A 135 14.53 -13.50 6.84
C PRO A 135 14.68 -12.24 5.97
N ASN A 136 15.16 -12.43 4.73
CA ASN A 136 15.33 -11.37 3.73
C ASN A 136 13.97 -10.95 3.11
N ARG A 137 13.09 -10.36 3.93
CA ARG A 137 11.73 -9.92 3.55
C ARG A 137 11.31 -8.61 4.24
N GLY A 138 12.27 -7.75 4.58
CA GLY A 138 11.97 -6.45 5.20
C GLY A 138 11.67 -6.52 6.70
N TRP A 139 11.87 -7.65 7.38
CA TRP A 139 11.45 -7.80 8.79
C TRP A 139 12.30 -6.93 9.71
N TYR A 140 13.62 -7.04 9.56
CA TYR A 140 14.56 -6.25 10.35
C TYR A 140 14.38 -4.75 10.07
N GLN A 141 14.12 -4.40 8.81
CA GLN A 141 13.91 -3.03 8.36
C GLN A 141 12.66 -2.42 9.01
N ARG A 142 11.53 -3.15 9.05
CA ARG A 142 10.33 -2.71 9.78
C ARG A 142 10.58 -2.59 11.28
N THR A 143 11.35 -3.50 11.88
CA THR A 143 11.78 -3.39 13.28
C THR A 143 12.59 -2.12 13.54
N MET A 144 13.53 -1.79 12.66
CA MET A 144 14.33 -0.57 12.78
C MET A 144 13.47 0.69 12.59
N ALA A 145 12.46 0.65 11.72
CA ALA A 145 11.48 1.72 11.59
C ALA A 145 10.69 1.93 12.89
N LEU A 146 10.21 0.87 13.53
CA LEU A 146 9.49 0.96 14.81
C LEU A 146 10.36 1.56 15.92
N LYS A 147 11.65 1.20 15.97
CA LYS A 147 12.60 1.82 16.91
C LYS A 147 12.80 3.30 16.62
N TYR A 148 13.03 3.65 15.35
CA TYR A 148 13.17 5.03 14.93
C TYR A 148 11.95 5.89 15.30
N ILE A 149 10.73 5.37 15.08
CA ILE A 149 9.48 6.06 15.44
C ILE A 149 9.43 6.37 16.94
N ARG A 150 9.82 5.41 17.79
CA ARG A 150 9.84 5.58 19.26
C ARG A 150 10.88 6.60 19.70
N GLU A 151 12.08 6.54 19.13
CA GLU A 151 13.19 7.43 19.45
C GLU A 151 12.97 8.87 18.96
N ASN A 152 12.22 9.04 17.86
CA ASN A 152 12.01 10.32 17.18
C ASN A 152 10.55 10.75 17.19
N TYR A 153 9.79 10.37 18.21
CA TYR A 153 8.34 10.59 18.29
C TYR A 153 7.95 12.08 18.16
N THR A 154 8.85 12.99 18.55
CA THR A 154 8.70 14.45 18.41
C THR A 154 8.50 14.91 16.96
N ASN A 155 9.04 14.18 15.98
CA ASN A 155 8.81 14.44 14.56
C ASN A 155 7.35 14.19 14.15
N PHE A 156 6.62 13.39 14.92
CA PHE A 156 5.24 12.98 14.65
C PHE A 156 4.22 13.61 15.63
N MET A 157 4.69 14.24 16.71
CA MET A 157 3.89 14.81 17.81
C MET A 157 2.91 15.92 17.41
N ARG A 158 3.10 16.59 16.26
CA ARG A 158 2.10 17.55 15.74
C ARG A 158 0.74 16.89 15.50
N SER A 159 0.73 15.58 15.24
CA SER A 159 -0.47 14.77 15.34
C SER A 159 -0.30 13.79 16.51
N GLN A 160 -0.79 14.15 17.70
CA GLN A 160 -0.90 13.21 18.84
C GLN A 160 -1.77 11.97 18.53
N ASN A 161 -2.29 11.89 17.31
CA ASN A 161 -3.12 10.83 16.79
C ASN A 161 -2.51 10.28 15.49
N GLY A 162 -1.20 10.11 15.30
CA GLY A 162 -0.66 9.58 14.02
C GLY A 162 -1.11 8.13 13.71
N VAL A 163 -0.89 7.66 12.49
CA VAL A 163 -1.11 6.25 12.09
C VAL A 163 0.12 5.72 11.36
N VAL A 164 0.55 4.50 11.69
CA VAL A 164 1.65 3.78 11.06
C VAL A 164 1.09 2.75 10.09
N TYR A 165 1.56 2.77 8.85
CA TYR A 165 1.19 1.82 7.80
C TYR A 165 2.43 1.17 7.19
N PHE A 166 2.43 -0.16 7.03
CA PHE A 166 3.51 -0.90 6.40
C PHE A 166 3.23 -1.04 4.90
N GLY A 167 3.90 -0.21 4.10
CA GLY A 167 3.71 -0.14 2.66
C GLY A 167 4.93 -0.67 1.91
N ASP A 168 4.90 -1.93 1.48
CA ASP A 168 5.96 -2.56 0.69
C ASP A 168 6.11 -1.90 -0.69
N ASP A 169 7.35 -1.90 -1.21
CA ASP A 169 7.71 -1.14 -2.40
C ASP A 169 7.11 -1.68 -3.70
N ASP A 170 6.65 -2.94 -3.72
CA ASP A 170 6.08 -3.61 -4.89
C ASP A 170 4.56 -3.82 -4.84
N ASN A 171 3.87 -3.40 -3.78
CA ASN A 171 2.40 -3.43 -3.71
C ASN A 171 1.77 -2.30 -4.55
N SER A 172 0.47 -2.43 -4.83
CA SER A 172 -0.31 -1.41 -5.53
C SER A 172 -1.38 -0.84 -4.61
N TYR A 173 -1.50 0.49 -4.58
CA TYR A 173 -2.34 1.20 -3.61
C TYR A 173 -3.26 2.21 -4.32
N ASP A 174 -4.55 2.15 -3.99
CA ASP A 174 -5.51 3.20 -4.33
C ASP A 174 -5.35 4.37 -3.34
N LEU A 175 -5.46 5.61 -3.81
CA LEU A 175 -5.37 6.81 -2.94
C LEU A 175 -6.46 6.80 -1.86
N ARG A 176 -7.63 6.25 -2.15
CA ARG A 176 -8.75 6.12 -1.22
C ARG A 176 -8.40 5.29 0.00
N LEU A 177 -7.49 4.31 -0.13
CA LEU A 177 -7.02 3.53 1.02
C LEU A 177 -6.49 4.44 2.13
N PHE A 178 -5.69 5.44 1.74
CA PHE A 178 -5.03 6.33 2.69
C PHE A 178 -6.01 7.31 3.32
N GLU A 179 -6.86 7.93 2.52
CA GLU A 179 -7.79 8.97 2.98
C GLU A 179 -9.05 8.41 3.66
N GLU A 180 -9.59 7.31 3.14
CA GLU A 180 -10.86 6.76 3.60
C GLU A 180 -10.69 5.74 4.72
N TYR A 181 -9.59 4.96 4.75
CA TYR A 181 -9.34 3.91 5.74
C TYR A 181 -8.19 4.27 6.69
N ILE A 182 -6.94 4.30 6.21
CA ILE A 182 -5.74 4.45 7.05
C ILE A 182 -5.84 5.68 7.97
N ARG A 183 -6.23 6.84 7.41
CA ARG A 183 -6.33 8.08 8.18
C ARG A 183 -7.40 8.05 9.28
N LYS A 184 -8.35 7.12 9.23
CA LYS A 184 -9.43 7.00 10.23
C LYS A 184 -9.13 6.00 11.34
N VAL A 185 -8.08 5.19 11.20
CA VAL A 185 -7.67 4.17 12.18
C VAL A 185 -7.29 4.81 13.51
N ASN A 186 -7.90 4.38 14.62
CA ASN A 186 -7.52 4.87 15.96
C ASN A 186 -6.54 3.94 16.66
N LYS A 187 -6.88 2.66 16.81
CA LYS A 187 -6.02 1.65 17.46
C LYS A 187 -5.43 0.68 16.43
N ILE A 188 -6.29 -0.06 15.73
CA ILE A 188 -5.91 -0.93 14.63
C ILE A 188 -7.06 -1.03 13.64
N GLY A 189 -6.77 -0.74 12.38
CA GLY A 189 -7.72 -0.88 11.28
C GLY A 189 -7.37 -2.06 10.39
N MET A 190 -8.37 -2.77 9.88
CA MET A 190 -8.17 -3.86 8.92
C MET A 190 -9.15 -3.80 7.74
N TRP A 191 -8.69 -4.22 6.56
CA TRP A 191 -9.45 -4.25 5.32
C TRP A 191 -9.04 -5.44 4.43
N GLY A 192 -9.76 -5.65 3.32
CA GLY A 192 -9.43 -6.69 2.34
C GLY A 192 -8.23 -6.33 1.45
N VAL A 193 -7.39 -7.32 1.15
CA VAL A 193 -6.20 -7.21 0.30
C VAL A 193 -6.35 -8.11 -0.91
N GLY A 194 -6.17 -7.55 -2.11
CA GLY A 194 -6.18 -8.31 -3.35
C GLY A 194 -4.90 -9.12 -3.51
N MET A 195 -5.02 -10.44 -3.63
CA MET A 195 -3.91 -11.37 -3.74
C MET A 195 -3.66 -11.73 -5.21
N LEU A 196 -2.64 -11.12 -5.82
CA LEU A 196 -2.36 -11.25 -7.26
C LEU A 196 -1.22 -12.24 -7.60
N PHE A 197 -0.78 -13.06 -6.64
CA PHE A 197 0.24 -14.08 -6.87
C PHE A 197 -0.31 -15.50 -6.71
N ARG A 198 -0.47 -16.19 -7.85
CA ARG A 198 -1.22 -17.44 -8.05
C ARG A 198 -0.50 -18.74 -7.62
N HIS A 199 0.66 -18.69 -7.00
CA HIS A 199 1.40 -19.92 -6.66
C HIS A 199 1.03 -20.54 -5.29
N VAL A 200 0.09 -19.94 -4.57
CA VAL A 200 -0.49 -20.47 -3.34
C VAL A 200 -2.02 -20.35 -3.50
N ALA A 201 -2.76 -21.43 -3.23
CA ALA A 201 -4.16 -21.62 -3.62
C ALA A 201 -5.15 -20.57 -3.07
N GLY A 202 -6.38 -20.58 -3.61
CA GLY A 202 -7.60 -20.31 -2.83
C GLY A 202 -8.38 -19.05 -3.16
N SER A 203 -7.93 -17.89 -2.67
CA SER A 203 -8.72 -16.65 -2.69
C SER A 203 -8.02 -15.51 -3.41
N LEU A 204 -8.77 -14.77 -4.23
CA LEU A 204 -8.31 -13.53 -4.86
C LEU A 204 -8.22 -12.36 -3.87
N VAL A 205 -8.81 -12.51 -2.67
CA VAL A 205 -8.83 -11.50 -1.63
C VAL A 205 -8.63 -12.16 -0.26
N GLU A 206 -7.65 -11.68 0.51
CA GLU A 206 -7.52 -12.00 1.95
C GLU A 206 -8.22 -10.91 2.75
N SER A 207 -9.10 -11.24 3.69
CA SER A 207 -9.88 -10.22 4.41
C SER A 207 -10.35 -10.66 5.80
N PRO A 208 -10.60 -9.73 6.74
CA PRO A 208 -11.28 -10.07 7.99
C PRO A 208 -12.74 -10.48 7.71
N ARG A 209 -13.22 -11.47 8.44
CA ARG A 209 -14.64 -11.83 8.48
C ARG A 209 -15.32 -10.97 9.55
N VAL A 210 -16.28 -10.16 9.13
CA VAL A 210 -16.94 -9.18 9.99
C VAL A 210 -18.40 -9.57 10.24
N SER A 211 -18.82 -9.53 11.50
CA SER A 211 -20.22 -9.68 11.93
C SER A 211 -20.51 -8.64 12.98
N ASN A 212 -21.63 -7.91 12.85
CA ASN A 212 -22.01 -6.82 13.76
C ASN A 212 -20.87 -5.79 14.00
N GLN A 213 -20.18 -5.39 12.92
CA GLN A 213 -19.02 -4.46 12.96
C GLN A 213 -17.84 -4.96 13.82
N LYS A 214 -17.77 -6.26 14.11
CA LYS A 214 -16.67 -6.89 14.83
C LYS A 214 -16.04 -8.01 14.01
N VAL A 215 -14.71 -8.13 14.12
CA VAL A 215 -13.97 -9.19 13.45
C VAL A 215 -14.16 -10.50 14.20
N VAL A 216 -14.75 -11.49 13.55
CA VAL A 216 -15.02 -12.82 14.11
C VAL A 216 -14.07 -13.90 13.59
N GLY A 217 -13.30 -13.58 12.55
CA GLY A 217 -12.35 -14.49 11.92
C GLY A 217 -11.72 -13.85 10.69
N PHE A 218 -11.12 -14.67 9.84
CA PHE A 218 -10.45 -14.23 8.62
C PHE A 218 -10.74 -15.20 7.49
N ASP A 219 -10.84 -14.65 6.28
CA ASP A 219 -10.92 -15.41 5.05
C ASP A 219 -9.55 -15.33 4.37
N ALA A 220 -8.69 -16.31 4.69
CA ALA A 220 -7.33 -16.45 4.21
C ALA A 220 -7.06 -17.93 3.86
N GLU A 221 -6.53 -18.23 2.69
CA GLU A 221 -6.21 -19.63 2.33
C GLU A 221 -4.84 -20.04 2.86
N TRP A 222 -3.86 -19.13 2.84
CA TRP A 222 -2.51 -19.43 3.27
C TRP A 222 -2.39 -19.29 4.79
N SER A 223 -2.06 -20.42 5.45
CA SER A 223 -1.99 -20.53 6.91
C SER A 223 -3.23 -19.94 7.60
N PRO A 224 -4.42 -20.53 7.38
CA PRO A 224 -5.71 -19.98 7.86
C PRO A 224 -5.82 -19.95 9.40
N ASP A 225 -5.09 -20.83 10.08
CA ASP A 225 -5.13 -20.96 11.54
C ASP A 225 -4.37 -19.85 12.28
N ARG A 226 -3.80 -18.87 11.57
CA ARG A 226 -3.17 -17.69 12.18
C ARG A 226 -4.20 -16.91 13.00
N TYR A 227 -3.80 -16.42 14.17
CA TYR A 227 -4.73 -15.68 15.04
C TYR A 227 -5.23 -14.41 14.35
N PHE A 228 -4.32 -13.67 13.71
CA PHE A 228 -4.61 -12.66 12.68
C PHE A 228 -4.13 -13.19 11.32
N ALA A 229 -5.02 -13.78 10.54
CA ALA A 229 -4.73 -14.26 9.19
C ALA A 229 -5.01 -13.14 8.17
N ILE A 230 -4.10 -12.16 8.13
CA ILE A 230 -4.16 -11.01 7.23
C ILE A 230 -2.76 -10.71 6.69
N ASP A 231 -2.69 -10.16 5.48
CA ASP A 231 -1.46 -9.66 4.87
C ASP A 231 -0.98 -8.36 5.54
N MET A 232 0.32 -8.08 5.45
CA MET A 232 0.95 -6.85 5.98
C MET A 232 0.27 -5.57 5.48
N ALA A 233 -0.16 -5.55 4.21
CA ALA A 233 -0.81 -4.39 3.61
C ALA A 233 -2.29 -4.24 4.02
N GLY A 234 -2.84 -5.22 4.74
CA GLY A 234 -4.25 -5.30 5.14
C GLY A 234 -4.59 -4.61 6.45
N PHE A 235 -3.60 -3.97 7.11
CA PHE A 235 -3.84 -3.27 8.37
C PHE A 235 -2.97 -2.02 8.56
N ALA A 236 -3.42 -1.13 9.44
CA ALA A 236 -2.62 -0.02 9.98
C ALA A 236 -2.79 0.08 11.50
N LEU A 237 -1.82 0.71 12.15
CA LEU A 237 -1.71 0.80 13.61
C LEU A 237 -1.71 2.26 14.07
N GLY A 238 -2.45 2.58 15.13
CA GLY A 238 -2.35 3.88 15.77
C GLY A 238 -0.92 4.14 16.26
N LEU A 239 -0.41 5.34 16.06
CA LEU A 239 0.94 5.72 16.48
C LEU A 239 1.15 5.51 17.99
N GLN A 240 0.13 5.84 18.79
CA GLN A 240 0.20 5.71 20.25
C GLN A 240 0.48 4.26 20.68
N LEU A 241 -0.12 3.28 20.00
CA LEU A 241 0.12 1.86 20.26
C LEU A 241 1.60 1.47 20.04
N ILE A 242 2.25 2.06 19.04
CA ILE A 242 3.66 1.84 18.76
C ILE A 242 4.56 2.48 19.83
N LEU A 243 4.18 3.67 20.31
CA LEU A 243 4.93 4.42 21.34
C LEU A 243 4.82 3.78 22.73
N GLU A 244 3.68 3.18 23.06
CA GLU A 244 3.42 2.55 24.36
C GLU A 244 3.96 1.12 24.49
N SER A 245 4.41 0.53 23.38
CA SER A 245 4.90 -0.86 23.33
C SER A 245 6.35 -0.94 22.86
N CYS A 246 7.06 -1.97 23.30
CA CYS A 246 8.39 -2.33 22.81
C CYS A 246 8.36 -3.43 21.73
N ALA A 247 7.18 -3.84 21.26
CA ALA A 247 7.03 -4.93 20.30
C ALA A 247 7.75 -4.63 18.97
N VAL A 248 8.32 -5.67 18.37
CA VAL A 248 9.08 -5.60 17.11
C VAL A 248 8.84 -6.86 16.29
N PHE A 249 9.15 -6.82 14.99
CA PHE A 249 9.20 -8.04 14.19
C PHE A 249 10.39 -8.88 14.65
N ARG A 250 10.09 -10.02 15.29
CA ARG A 250 11.08 -11.00 15.74
C ARG A 250 11.72 -11.71 14.55
N SER A 251 12.93 -12.24 14.73
CA SER A 251 13.60 -13.09 13.73
C SER A 251 12.87 -14.41 13.48
N SER A 252 12.03 -14.84 14.42
CA SER A 252 11.17 -16.02 14.31
C SER A 252 9.84 -15.77 15.01
N CYS A 253 8.81 -16.45 14.53
CA CYS A 253 7.47 -16.44 15.13
C CYS A 253 7.14 -17.87 15.58
N PRO A 254 6.66 -18.10 16.83
CA PRO A 254 6.30 -19.44 17.31
C PRO A 254 5.27 -20.14 16.42
N SER A 255 4.39 -19.37 15.78
CA SER A 255 3.37 -19.84 14.85
C SER A 255 3.86 -20.05 13.41
N GLY A 256 5.18 -19.97 13.16
CA GLY A 256 5.79 -20.21 11.86
C GLY A 256 6.07 -18.94 11.03
N THR A 257 6.71 -19.11 9.87
CA THR A 257 7.37 -18.02 9.11
C THR A 257 6.46 -17.04 8.37
N GLY A 258 5.14 -17.23 8.33
CA GLY A 258 4.25 -16.15 7.90
C GLY A 258 3.06 -15.93 8.82
N ALA A 259 3.23 -16.24 10.10
CA ALA A 259 2.41 -15.67 11.14
C ALA A 259 3.01 -14.36 11.68
N LEU A 260 3.74 -13.60 10.86
CA LEU A 260 4.49 -12.43 11.33
C LEU A 260 3.61 -11.30 11.79
N GLU A 261 2.64 -10.97 10.97
CA GLU A 261 1.60 -10.00 11.22
C GLU A 261 0.95 -10.40 12.53
N SER A 262 0.49 -11.66 12.62
CA SER A 262 -0.08 -12.21 13.83
C SER A 262 0.85 -12.06 15.05
N CYS A 263 2.13 -12.39 14.93
CA CYS A 263 3.10 -12.30 16.02
C CYS A 263 3.32 -10.87 16.49
N LEU A 264 3.49 -9.91 15.58
CA LEU A 264 3.61 -8.49 15.95
C LEU A 264 2.34 -8.03 16.66
N LEU A 265 1.17 -8.30 16.07
CA LEU A 265 -0.12 -7.85 16.61
C LEU A 265 -0.38 -8.43 17.99
N THR A 266 -0.07 -9.71 18.22
CA THR A 266 -0.17 -10.32 19.56
C THR A 266 0.89 -9.77 20.52
N ASP A 267 2.11 -9.50 20.07
CA ASP A 267 3.16 -8.91 20.91
C ASP A 267 2.84 -7.45 21.29
N LEU A 268 2.02 -6.76 20.49
CA LEU A 268 1.40 -5.46 20.81
C LEU A 268 0.23 -5.57 21.80
N GLY A 269 -0.16 -6.78 22.21
CA GLY A 269 -1.27 -7.02 23.12
C GLY A 269 -2.65 -6.85 22.50
N LEU A 270 -2.76 -6.91 21.16
CA LEU A 270 -4.01 -6.74 20.45
C LEU A 270 -4.80 -8.05 20.38
N ASN A 271 -6.13 -7.92 20.49
CA ASN A 271 -7.09 -8.98 20.26
C ASN A 271 -8.01 -8.63 19.09
N ARG A 272 -8.80 -9.59 18.61
CA ARG A 272 -9.71 -9.38 17.46
C ARG A 272 -10.78 -8.33 17.73
N GLU A 273 -11.18 -8.17 19.00
CA GLU A 273 -12.19 -7.23 19.45
C GLU A 273 -11.74 -5.77 19.35
N ASP A 274 -10.42 -5.55 19.32
CA ASP A 274 -9.77 -4.25 19.15
C ASP A 274 -9.81 -3.76 17.69
N VAL A 275 -10.09 -4.66 16.73
CA VAL A 275 -10.01 -4.35 15.30
C VAL A 275 -11.18 -3.49 14.85
N GLU A 276 -10.85 -2.39 14.17
CA GLU A 276 -11.75 -1.52 13.44
C GLU A 276 -11.83 -2.01 11.97
N PRO A 277 -12.93 -2.65 11.52
CA PRO A 277 -13.04 -3.12 10.15
C PRO A 277 -13.41 -1.97 9.19
N PHE A 278 -12.72 -1.88 8.05
CA PHE A 278 -12.95 -0.88 6.99
C PHE A 278 -13.32 -1.56 5.66
N GLY A 279 -14.24 -0.94 4.89
CA GLY A 279 -14.73 -1.50 3.62
C GLY A 279 -15.81 -2.57 3.78
N PHE A 280 -16.50 -2.59 4.92
CA PHE A 280 -17.57 -3.54 5.26
C PHE A 280 -18.95 -2.87 5.37
N GLU A 281 -19.13 -1.68 4.80
CA GLU A 281 -20.40 -0.94 4.79
C GLU A 281 -21.46 -1.65 3.94
N LYS A 282 -21.03 -2.47 2.98
CA LYS A 282 -21.89 -3.30 2.12
C LYS A 282 -21.69 -4.78 2.42
N GLU A 283 -22.78 -5.53 2.40
CA GLU A 283 -22.72 -6.99 2.53
C GLU A 283 -22.00 -7.65 1.35
N ASN A 284 -22.27 -7.18 0.12
CA ASN A 284 -21.68 -7.65 -1.14
C ASN A 284 -21.01 -6.50 -1.91
N ASP A 285 -20.24 -6.83 -2.97
CA ASP A 285 -19.55 -5.88 -3.84
C ASP A 285 -18.61 -4.91 -3.09
N ARG A 286 -17.86 -5.46 -2.13
CA ARG A 286 -16.85 -4.73 -1.37
C ARG A 286 -15.68 -4.38 -2.28
N GLU A 287 -15.17 -3.15 -2.13
CA GLU A 287 -14.04 -2.68 -2.90
C GLU A 287 -12.72 -3.09 -2.25
N VAL A 288 -11.78 -3.53 -3.08
CA VAL A 288 -10.39 -3.77 -2.69
C VAL A 288 -9.60 -2.51 -3.05
N LEU A 289 -8.89 -1.93 -2.07
CA LEU A 289 -8.12 -0.69 -2.26
C LEU A 289 -6.60 -0.89 -2.20
N VAL A 290 -6.16 -2.13 -1.99
CA VAL A 290 -4.75 -2.51 -1.98
C VAL A 290 -4.55 -3.90 -2.56
N TRP A 291 -3.48 -4.07 -3.32
CA TRP A 291 -3.12 -5.35 -3.93
C TRP A 291 -1.69 -5.72 -3.59
N HIS A 292 -1.51 -6.96 -3.15
CA HIS A 292 -0.21 -7.60 -3.00
C HIS A 292 0.30 -8.05 -4.38
N THR A 293 0.78 -7.07 -5.15
CA THR A 293 1.44 -7.30 -6.44
C THR A 293 2.90 -7.67 -6.25
N LYS A 294 3.46 -8.44 -7.19
CA LYS A 294 4.89 -8.73 -7.24
C LYS A 294 5.40 -8.61 -8.66
N THR A 295 6.46 -7.82 -8.84
CA THR A 295 7.07 -7.63 -10.16
C THR A 295 7.90 -8.87 -10.50
N LEU A 296 7.68 -9.43 -11.69
CA LEU A 296 8.47 -10.56 -12.17
C LEU A 296 9.91 -10.11 -12.42
N ILE A 297 10.86 -10.97 -12.07
CA ILE A 297 12.27 -10.74 -12.37
C ILE A 297 12.44 -10.76 -13.89
N PRO A 298 12.95 -9.68 -14.51
CA PRO A 298 13.15 -9.63 -15.96
C PRO A 298 14.11 -10.72 -16.43
N ASP A 299 13.72 -11.44 -17.49
CA ASP A 299 14.59 -12.42 -18.16
C ASP A 299 15.55 -11.70 -19.11
N ILE A 300 16.75 -11.42 -18.62
CA ILE A 300 17.81 -10.70 -19.35
C ILE A 300 18.79 -11.74 -19.91
N TYR A 301 18.94 -11.77 -21.24
CA TYR A 301 19.77 -12.75 -21.95
C TYR A 301 21.23 -12.77 -21.47
N GLU A 302 21.80 -11.59 -21.21
CA GLU A 302 23.17 -11.42 -20.74
C GLU A 302 23.42 -12.03 -19.35
N PHE A 303 22.39 -12.19 -18.53
CA PHE A 303 22.48 -12.81 -17.20
C PHE A 303 22.19 -14.31 -17.19
N ARG A 304 21.84 -14.90 -18.34
CA ARG A 304 21.58 -16.34 -18.41
C ARG A 304 22.87 -17.14 -18.19
N PRO A 305 22.84 -18.22 -17.40
CA PRO A 305 23.99 -19.10 -17.23
C PRO A 305 24.43 -19.66 -18.58
N SER A 306 25.66 -19.36 -18.99
CA SER A 306 26.33 -20.01 -20.12
C SER A 306 27.83 -20.08 -19.85
N ALA A 307 28.50 -21.11 -20.37
CA ALA A 307 29.95 -21.26 -20.19
C ALA A 307 30.72 -20.01 -20.66
N TRP A 308 30.23 -19.36 -21.72
CA TRP A 308 30.78 -18.12 -22.25
C TRP A 308 30.50 -16.91 -21.34
N ASN A 309 29.32 -16.80 -20.74
CA ASN A 309 28.98 -15.71 -19.82
C ASN A 309 29.75 -15.82 -18.49
N TRP A 310 30.07 -17.03 -18.03
CA TRP A 310 30.89 -17.23 -16.83
C TRP A 310 32.35 -16.82 -17.05
N LEU A 311 32.91 -17.16 -18.23
CA LEU A 311 34.28 -16.79 -18.59
C LEU A 311 34.42 -15.30 -18.96
N PHE A 312 33.38 -14.70 -19.55
CA PHE A 312 33.37 -13.32 -20.00
C PHE A 312 32.05 -12.62 -19.65
N PRO A 313 31.81 -12.27 -18.37
CA PRO A 313 30.61 -11.54 -17.98
C PRO A 313 30.60 -10.18 -18.68
N LYS A 314 29.57 -9.92 -19.49
CA LYS A 314 29.35 -8.63 -20.14
C LYS A 314 28.29 -7.87 -19.36
N PRO A 315 28.55 -6.63 -18.92
CA PRO A 315 27.49 -5.81 -18.35
C PRO A 315 26.39 -5.59 -19.40
N PRO A 316 25.13 -5.49 -18.99
CA PRO A 316 24.03 -5.21 -19.91
C PRO A 316 24.27 -3.89 -20.64
N LYS A 317 23.87 -3.82 -21.91
CA LYS A 317 23.95 -2.58 -22.69
C LYS A 317 22.94 -1.58 -22.15
N THR A 318 23.41 -0.59 -21.40
CA THR A 318 22.53 0.46 -20.86
C THR A 318 22.47 1.72 -21.71
N ASN A 319 23.27 1.85 -22.78
CA ASN A 319 23.37 3.05 -23.62
C ASN A 319 23.58 4.36 -22.84
N GLY A 320 24.28 4.28 -21.70
CA GLY A 320 24.54 5.44 -20.83
C GLY A 320 23.45 5.74 -19.81
N TYR A 321 22.34 4.98 -19.81
CA TYR A 321 21.29 5.10 -18.79
C TYR A 321 21.67 4.34 -17.51
N PHE A 322 21.21 4.85 -16.38
CA PHE A 322 21.32 4.14 -15.11
C PHE A 322 20.33 2.96 -15.10
N VAL A 323 20.83 1.76 -14.83
CA VAL A 323 20.04 0.57 -14.56
C VAL A 323 20.63 -0.08 -13.33
N GLU A 324 19.77 -0.37 -12.36
CA GLU A 324 20.16 -1.13 -11.20
C GLU A 324 20.12 -2.62 -11.53
N TYR A 325 21.22 -3.33 -11.33
CA TYR A 325 21.31 -4.79 -11.47
C TYR A 325 22.29 -5.41 -10.46
#